data_AF-A0A9P0BE93-F1
#
_entry.id   AF-A0A9P0BE93-F1
#
_cell.length_a   1.000
_cell.length_b   1.000
_cell.length_c   1.000
_cell.angle_alpha   90.00
_cell.angle_beta   90.00
_cell.angle_gamma   90.00
#
_symmetry.space_group_name_H-M   'P 1'
#
loop_
_entity.id
_entity.type
_entity.pdbx_description
1 polymer ?
#
loop_
_entity_poly.entity_id
_entity_poly.type
_entity_poly.pdbx_seq_one_letter_code
_entity_poly.pdbx_strand_id
1 'polypeptide(L)'
;MNLLTFAIALTFFVTYCTTNEVTELIKRAQNTCRIRTGLSEDKLNQAIEAKTKDEIPKGKDIECFIECIWVEFGVLDPNTGVYDEQNFIESNPKEFVELWLNISRPCHITNFTSNDFCKEAYNYYVYCLFEQPNFYFI
;
A
#
# COMPACT_ATOMS: atom_id res chain seq x y z
N MET A 1 22.57 -41.74 -15.06
CA MET A 1 22.80 -40.28 -15.21
C MET A 1 21.62 -39.62 -14.50
N ASN A 2 21.78 -39.38 -13.20
CA ASN A 2 20.67 -39.25 -12.24
C ASN A 2 20.25 -37.78 -12.08
N LEU A 3 19.00 -37.48 -12.47
CA LEU A 3 17.93 -36.74 -11.76
C LEU A 3 18.24 -35.63 -10.72
N LEU A 4 19.42 -35.00 -10.75
CA LEU A 4 19.83 -33.98 -9.75
C LEU A 4 19.77 -32.52 -10.25
N THR A 5 19.26 -32.25 -11.46
CA THR A 5 19.38 -30.93 -12.10
C THR A 5 18.16 -30.00 -12.01
N PHE A 6 17.08 -30.31 -11.27
CA PHE A 6 15.85 -29.51 -11.34
C PHE A 6 15.19 -29.10 -10.01
N ALA A 7 15.91 -29.08 -8.89
CA ALA A 7 15.31 -28.76 -7.58
C ALA A 7 16.07 -27.67 -6.79
N ILE A 8 16.67 -26.70 -7.47
CA ILE A 8 17.13 -25.44 -6.84
C ILE A 8 16.45 -24.25 -7.55
N ALA A 9 15.16 -24.40 -7.81
CA ALA A 9 14.23 -23.28 -7.82
C ALA A 9 13.51 -23.29 -6.47
N LEU A 10 14.30 -23.30 -5.39
CA LEU A 10 13.84 -22.88 -4.07
C LEU A 10 13.55 -21.40 -4.19
N THR A 11 12.33 -21.11 -4.65
CA THR A 11 11.45 -20.12 -4.05
C THR A 11 12.17 -19.21 -3.08
N PHE A 12 12.72 -18.13 -3.62
CA PHE A 12 12.88 -16.86 -2.93
C PHE A 12 11.48 -16.40 -2.47
N PHE A 13 10.90 -17.08 -1.49
CA PHE A 13 10.00 -16.43 -0.55
C PHE A 13 10.89 -15.51 0.27
N VAL A 14 11.18 -14.34 -0.31
CA VAL A 14 11.67 -13.19 0.45
C VAL A 14 10.47 -12.79 1.31
N THR A 15 10.32 -13.44 2.47
CA THR A 15 9.61 -12.83 3.58
C THR A 15 10.41 -11.59 3.92
N TYR A 16 9.99 -10.44 3.38
CA TYR A 16 10.42 -9.13 3.84
C TYR A 16 10.03 -9.05 5.32
N CYS A 17 10.95 -9.40 6.22
CA CYS A 17 10.77 -9.15 7.64
C CYS A 17 10.86 -7.65 7.84
N THR A 18 9.72 -6.95 7.80
CA THR A 18 9.63 -5.56 8.23
C THR A 18 10.07 -5.47 9.69
N THR A 19 10.89 -4.47 10.01
CA THR A 19 11.26 -4.24 11.42
C THR A 19 10.03 -3.92 12.29
N ASN A 20 10.20 -4.06 13.61
CA ASN A 20 9.17 -3.67 14.58
C ASN A 20 8.76 -2.19 14.41
N GLU A 21 9.69 -1.32 14.04
CA GLU A 21 9.42 0.11 13.85
C GLU A 21 8.47 0.35 12.67
N VAL A 22 8.75 -0.26 11.51
CA VAL A 22 7.88 -0.17 10.32
C VAL A 22 6.52 -0.81 10.59
N THR A 23 6.50 -1.95 11.28
CA THR A 23 5.26 -2.62 11.68
C THR A 23 4.39 -1.73 12.56
N GLU A 24 4.96 -1.08 13.57
CA GLU A 24 4.21 -0.20 14.45
C GLU A 24 3.79 1.11 13.77
N LEU A 25 4.57 1.61 12.81
CA LEU A 25 4.18 2.75 11.97
C LEU A 25 2.93 2.42 11.15
N ILE A 26 2.92 1.29 10.44
CA ILE A 26 1.79 0.85 9.62
C ILE A 26 0.53 0.67 10.48
N LYS A 27 0.66 -0.03 11.62
CA LYS A 27 -0.47 -0.24 12.54
C LYS A 27 -1.06 1.07 13.07
N ARG A 28 -0.22 2.05 13.39
CA ARG A 28 -0.68 3.37 13.84
C ARG A 28 -1.50 4.06 12.75
N ALA A 29 -0.98 4.11 11.51
CA ALA A 29 -1.69 4.69 10.38
C ALA A 29 -3.03 3.96 10.11
N GLN A 30 -3.03 2.63 10.08
CA GLN A 30 -4.25 1.83 9.93
C GLN A 30 -5.29 2.15 11.01
N ASN A 31 -4.89 2.22 12.28
CA ASN A 31 -5.81 2.53 13.37
C ASN A 31 -6.38 3.95 13.24
N THR A 32 -5.53 4.95 12.98
CA THR A 32 -5.96 6.34 12.74
C THR A 32 -6.97 6.41 11.60
N CYS A 33 -6.64 5.79 10.47
CA CYS A 33 -7.48 5.86 9.27
C CYS A 33 -8.78 5.09 9.42
N ARG A 34 -8.80 3.93 10.08
CA ARG A 34 -10.05 3.21 10.38
C ARG A 34 -11.00 4.05 11.21
N ILE A 35 -10.50 4.70 12.26
CA ILE A 35 -11.31 5.57 13.12
C ILE A 35 -11.86 6.74 12.31
N ARG A 36 -11.02 7.36 11.46
CA ARG A 36 -11.40 8.52 10.64
C ARG A 36 -12.46 8.19 9.59
N THR A 37 -12.39 7.02 8.96
CA THR A 37 -13.28 6.68 7.84
C THR A 37 -14.46 5.79 8.22
N GLY A 38 -14.43 5.21 9.42
CA GLY A 38 -15.42 4.23 9.85
C GLY A 38 -15.27 2.87 9.17
N LEU A 39 -14.12 2.58 8.56
CA LEU A 39 -13.87 1.28 7.93
C LEU A 39 -13.90 0.17 8.98
N SER A 40 -14.75 -0.84 8.74
CA SER A 40 -14.85 -2.01 9.61
C SER A 40 -13.61 -2.89 9.51
N GLU A 41 -13.33 -3.63 10.59
CA GLU A 41 -12.21 -4.58 10.61
C GLU A 41 -12.37 -5.67 9.55
N ASP A 42 -13.59 -6.20 9.41
CA ASP A 42 -13.88 -7.27 8.46
C ASP A 42 -13.60 -6.81 7.03
N LYS A 43 -13.94 -5.56 6.69
CA LYS A 43 -13.70 -5.00 5.35
C LYS A 43 -12.23 -4.68 5.13
N LEU A 44 -11.51 -4.27 6.17
CA LEU A 44 -10.06 -4.13 6.11
C LEU A 44 -9.41 -5.49 5.82
N ASN A 45 -9.76 -6.52 6.59
CA ASN A 45 -9.22 -7.87 6.43
C ASN A 45 -9.51 -8.43 5.03
N GLN A 46 -10.70 -8.18 4.48
CA GLN A 46 -11.02 -8.53 3.08
C GLN A 46 -10.07 -7.85 2.07
N ALA A 47 -9.72 -6.58 2.30
CA ALA A 47 -8.78 -5.87 1.43
C ALA A 47 -7.34 -6.42 1.53
N ILE A 48 -6.91 -6.81 2.74
CA ILE A 48 -5.58 -7.42 3.00
C ILE A 48 -5.48 -8.80 2.34
N GLU A 49 -6.56 -9.57 2.41
CA GLU A 49 -6.60 -10.94 1.91
C GLU A 49 -6.79 -11.02 0.38
N ALA A 50 -7.29 -9.94 -0.24
CA ALA A 50 -7.56 -9.86 -1.67
C ALA A 50 -6.34 -10.25 -2.50
N LYS A 51 -6.53 -11.18 -3.44
CA LYS A 51 -5.51 -11.63 -4.40
C LYS A 51 -5.72 -11.07 -5.79
N THR A 52 -6.89 -10.48 -6.02
CA THR A 52 -7.25 -9.87 -7.30
C THR A 52 -7.92 -8.50 -7.07
N LYS A 53 -7.86 -7.64 -8.10
CA LYS A 53 -8.50 -6.32 -8.07
C LYS A 53 -10.01 -6.36 -7.79
N ASP A 54 -10.66 -7.46 -8.17
CA ASP A 54 -12.11 -7.61 -8.07
C ASP A 54 -12.54 -8.08 -6.67
N GLU A 55 -11.60 -8.60 -5.88
CA GLU A 55 -11.79 -8.97 -4.47
C GLU A 55 -11.61 -7.78 -3.51
N ILE A 56 -10.95 -6.70 -3.94
CA ILE A 56 -10.79 -5.50 -3.11
C ILE A 56 -12.17 -4.89 -2.86
N PRO A 57 -12.57 -4.71 -1.59
CA PRO A 57 -13.86 -4.11 -1.25
C PRO A 57 -14.01 -2.71 -1.85
N LYS A 58 -15.23 -2.36 -2.22
CA LYS A 58 -15.58 -1.02 -2.73
C LYS A 58 -16.39 -0.25 -1.69
N GLY A 59 -16.36 1.08 -1.76
CA GLY A 59 -17.14 1.96 -0.89
C GLY A 59 -16.34 3.16 -0.42
N LYS A 60 -17.03 4.20 0.02
CA LYS A 60 -16.38 5.46 0.41
C LYS A 60 -15.48 5.33 1.64
N ASP A 61 -15.83 4.44 2.55
CA ASP A 61 -15.05 4.09 3.74
C ASP A 61 -13.65 3.53 3.39
N ILE A 62 -13.57 2.55 2.49
CA ILE A 62 -12.30 1.95 2.06
C ILE A 62 -11.55 2.87 1.08
N GLU A 63 -12.26 3.56 0.19
CA GLU A 63 -11.65 4.56 -0.71
C GLU A 63 -10.93 5.66 0.08
N CYS A 64 -11.61 6.25 1.07
CA CYS A 64 -10.99 7.28 1.92
C CYS A 64 -10.00 6.69 2.93
N PHE A 65 -10.08 5.39 3.25
CA PHE A 65 -9.08 4.74 4.08
C PHE A 65 -7.73 4.70 3.37
N ILE A 66 -7.70 4.36 2.08
CA ILE A 66 -6.48 4.36 1.27
C ILE A 66 -5.89 5.77 1.15
N GLU A 67 -6.72 6.77 0.85
CA GLU A 67 -6.29 8.17 0.82
C GLU A 67 -5.68 8.59 2.16
N CYS A 68 -6.35 8.27 3.27
CA CYS A 68 -5.85 8.57 4.61
C CYS A 68 -4.48 7.92 4.86
N ILE A 69 -4.26 6.68 4.45
CA ILE A 69 -2.96 6.01 4.60
C ILE A 69 -1.86 6.77 3.86
N TRP A 70 -2.14 7.26 2.64
CA TRP A 70 -1.18 8.02 1.85
C TRP A 70 -0.85 9.37 2.50
N VAL A 71 -1.85 10.01 3.12
CA VAL A 71 -1.67 11.24 3.90
C VAL A 71 -0.86 10.97 5.18
N GLU A 72 -1.16 9.92 5.93
CA GLU A 72 -0.44 9.57 7.18
C GLU A 72 1.03 9.25 6.92
N PHE A 73 1.36 8.67 5.77
CA PHE A 73 2.75 8.44 5.35
C PHE A 73 3.40 9.67 4.70
N GLY A 74 2.64 10.74 4.45
CA GLY A 74 3.14 11.96 3.85
C GLY A 74 3.41 11.86 2.34
N VAL A 75 2.82 10.85 1.68
CA VAL A 75 2.91 10.61 0.23
C VAL A 75 1.93 11.50 -0.53
N LEU A 76 0.86 11.97 0.12
CA LEU A 76 -0.18 12.79 -0.49
C LEU A 76 -0.47 14.02 0.37
N ASP A 77 -0.47 15.20 -0.24
CA ASP A 77 -1.01 16.42 0.39
C ASP A 77 -2.55 16.36 0.37
N PRO A 78 -3.21 16.40 1.55
CA PRO A 78 -4.66 16.25 1.65
C PRO A 78 -5.47 17.43 1.11
N ASN A 79 -4.84 18.60 0.89
CA ASN A 79 -5.49 19.82 0.41
C ASN A 79 -5.27 20.03 -1.08
N THR A 80 -4.10 19.64 -1.59
CA THR A 80 -3.71 19.92 -2.98
C THR A 80 -3.73 18.70 -3.88
N GLY A 81 -3.74 17.48 -3.31
CA GLY A 81 -3.65 16.23 -4.07
C GLY A 81 -2.26 16.02 -4.69
N VAL A 82 -1.25 16.81 -4.29
CA VAL A 82 0.12 16.65 -4.78
C VAL A 82 0.72 15.38 -4.18
N TYR A 83 1.31 14.55 -5.05
CA TYR A 83 2.10 13.40 -4.64
C TYR A 83 3.49 13.88 -4.22
N ASP A 84 3.83 13.68 -2.94
CA ASP A 84 5.04 14.21 -2.32
C ASP A 84 6.00 13.06 -1.90
N GLU A 85 6.68 12.50 -2.90
CA GLU A 85 7.68 11.46 -2.68
C GLU A 85 8.82 11.94 -1.77
N GLN A 86 9.18 13.22 -1.83
CA GLN A 86 10.29 13.76 -1.05
C GLN A 86 9.92 13.81 0.44
N ASN A 87 8.73 14.31 0.76
CA ASN A 87 8.24 14.30 2.15
C ASN A 87 8.12 12.87 2.70
N PHE A 88 7.67 11.92 1.87
CA PHE A 88 7.67 10.50 2.25
C PHE A 88 9.09 9.99 2.57
N ILE A 89 10.09 10.28 1.72
CA ILE A 89 11.49 9.87 1.94
C ILE A 89 12.07 10.46 3.23
N GLU A 90 11.76 11.74 3.52
CA GLU A 90 12.33 12.46 4.66
C GLU A 90 11.68 12.10 6.00
N SER A 91 10.39 11.76 5.99
CA SER A 91 9.59 11.57 7.20
C SER A 91 9.48 10.14 7.68
N ASN A 92 9.95 9.16 6.89
CA ASN A 92 9.74 7.74 7.17
C ASN A 92 11.06 6.96 7.37
N PRO A 93 11.03 5.84 8.11
CA PRO A 93 12.19 4.97 8.26
C PRO A 93 12.71 4.49 6.91
N LYS A 94 14.03 4.49 6.74
CA LYS A 94 14.70 4.14 5.47
C LYS A 94 14.23 2.80 4.89
N GLU A 95 14.06 1.79 5.74
CA GLU A 95 13.57 0.47 5.33
C GLU A 95 12.16 0.54 4.71
N PHE A 96 11.27 1.35 5.30
CA PHE A 96 9.93 1.54 4.77
C PHE A 96 9.94 2.31 3.45
N VAL A 97 10.82 3.32 3.35
CA VAL A 97 11.03 4.08 2.11
C VAL A 97 11.51 3.17 0.99
N GLU A 98 12.53 2.35 1.25
CA GLU A 98 13.06 1.38 0.28
C GLU A 98 12.00 0.35 -0.14
N LEU A 99 11.21 -0.16 0.82
CA LEU A 99 10.11 -1.07 0.54
C LEU A 99 9.06 -0.41 -0.37
N TRP A 100 8.56 0.77 0.01
CA TRP A 100 7.55 1.50 -0.76
C TRP A 100 8.04 1.80 -2.18
N LEU A 101 9.19 2.46 -2.32
CA LEU A 101 9.70 2.87 -3.63
C LEU A 101 9.98 1.70 -4.57
N ASN A 102 10.42 0.56 -4.03
CA ASN A 102 10.65 -0.64 -4.84
C ASN A 102 9.35 -1.20 -5.43
N ILE A 103 8.24 -1.14 -4.69
CA ILE A 103 6.96 -1.69 -5.12
C ILE A 103 6.11 -0.65 -5.85
N SER A 104 6.20 0.64 -5.50
CA SER A 104 5.36 1.70 -6.07
C SER A 104 5.89 2.29 -7.38
N ARG A 105 7.20 2.26 -7.62
CA ARG A 105 7.82 2.87 -8.82
C ARG A 105 7.23 2.37 -10.15
N PRO A 106 6.90 1.07 -10.35
CA PRO A 106 6.24 0.61 -11.57
C PRO A 106 4.84 1.18 -11.79
N CYS A 107 4.17 1.67 -10.75
CA CYS A 107 2.80 2.18 -10.85
C CYS A 107 2.70 3.59 -11.45
N HIS A 108 3.82 4.32 -11.60
CA HIS A 108 3.84 5.69 -12.12
C HIS A 108 2.81 6.62 -11.43
N ILE A 109 2.77 6.60 -10.10
CA ILE A 109 1.88 7.49 -9.32
C ILE A 109 2.24 8.94 -9.62
N THR A 110 1.22 9.77 -9.84
CA THR A 110 1.35 11.20 -10.10
C THR A 110 0.44 12.01 -9.19
N ASN A 111 0.50 13.33 -9.28
CA ASN A 111 -0.46 14.22 -8.64
C ASN A 111 -1.89 13.83 -8.99
N PHE A 112 -2.76 13.91 -7.99
CA PHE A 112 -4.18 13.67 -8.17
C PHE A 112 -4.79 14.82 -8.96
N THR A 113 -5.72 14.46 -9.83
CA THR A 113 -6.35 15.39 -10.79
C THR A 113 -7.84 15.52 -10.58
N SER A 114 -8.45 14.60 -9.83
CA SER A 114 -9.86 14.63 -9.48
C SER A 114 -10.11 15.42 -8.20
N ASN A 115 -11.35 15.84 -7.99
CA ASN A 115 -11.79 16.42 -6.71
C ASN A 115 -12.16 15.35 -5.66
N ASP A 116 -12.00 14.07 -5.98
CA ASP A 116 -12.34 12.93 -5.13
C ASP A 116 -11.07 12.12 -4.85
N PHE A 117 -10.21 12.68 -4.01
CA PHE A 117 -8.92 12.09 -3.67
C PHE A 117 -9.06 10.68 -3.08
N CYS A 118 -10.14 10.41 -2.35
CA CYS A 118 -10.48 9.06 -1.90
C CYS A 118 -10.58 8.07 -3.07
N LYS A 119 -11.35 8.45 -4.09
CA LYS A 119 -11.55 7.57 -5.25
C LYS A 119 -10.27 7.40 -6.06
N GLU A 120 -9.49 8.46 -6.22
CA GLU A 120 -8.25 8.43 -6.99
C GLU A 120 -7.15 7.62 -6.28
N ALA A 121 -6.96 7.80 -4.98
CA ALA A 121 -6.06 6.97 -4.17
C ALA A 121 -6.41 5.49 -4.26
N TYR A 122 -7.70 5.16 -4.14
CA TYR A 122 -8.18 3.79 -4.31
C TYR A 122 -7.85 3.24 -5.70
N ASN A 123 -8.10 4.01 -6.77
CA ASN A 123 -7.82 3.55 -8.13
C ASN A 123 -6.32 3.29 -8.34
N TYR A 124 -5.45 4.16 -7.82
CA TYR A 124 -4.00 3.92 -7.83
C TYR A 124 -3.62 2.67 -7.04
N TYR A 125 -4.17 2.47 -5.85
CA TYR A 125 -3.91 1.28 -5.04
C TYR A 125 -4.31 -0.01 -5.78
N VAL A 126 -5.51 -0.04 -6.36
CA VAL A 126 -5.98 -1.20 -7.14
C VAL A 126 -5.11 -1.45 -8.37
N TYR A 127 -4.71 -0.39 -9.07
CA TYR A 127 -3.80 -0.50 -10.21
C TYR A 127 -2.42 -1.03 -9.78
N CYS A 128 -1.86 -0.50 -8.71
CA CYS A 128 -0.59 -0.94 -8.15
C CYS A 128 -0.61 -2.40 -7.71
N LEU A 129 -1.66 -2.85 -7.01
CA LEU A 129 -1.79 -4.24 -6.61
C LEU A 129 -1.83 -5.19 -7.83
N PHE A 130 -2.39 -4.74 -8.94
CA PHE A 130 -2.40 -5.51 -10.18
C PHE A 130 -1.01 -5.60 -10.82
N GLU A 131 -0.31 -4.48 -10.97
CA GLU A 131 1.05 -4.45 -11.56
C GLU A 131 2.08 -5.12 -10.64
N GLN A 132 1.86 -5.05 -9.32
CA GLN A 132 2.72 -5.56 -8.28
C GLN A 132 1.87 -6.31 -7.25
N PRO A 133 1.64 -7.62 -7.43
CA PRO A 133 0.80 -8.43 -6.53
C PRO A 133 1.30 -8.50 -5.07
N ASN A 134 2.47 -7.94 -4.79
CA ASN A 134 3.06 -7.80 -3.45
C ASN A 134 2.92 -6.38 -2.87
N PHE A 135 2.21 -5.46 -3.55
CA PHE A 135 1.88 -4.11 -3.09
C PHE A 135 0.79 -4.17 -2.00
N TYR A 136 1.15 -4.70 -0.84
CA TYR A 136 0.28 -4.72 0.33
C TYR A 136 0.78 -3.66 1.32
N PHE A 137 0.07 -2.53 1.34
CA PHE A 137 0.24 -1.47 2.35
C PHE A 137 -0.93 -1.38 3.31
N ILE A 138 -1.94 -2.23 3.08
CA ILE A 138 -3.12 -2.41 3.92
C ILE A 138 -2.88 -3.60 4.83
#